data_AF-A0A8H4ULI7-F1
#
_entry.id   AF-A0A8H4ULI7-F1
#
_cell.length_a   1.000
_cell.length_b   1.000
_cell.length_c   1.000
_cell.angle_alpha   90.00
_cell.angle_beta   90.00
_cell.angle_gamma   90.00
#
_symmetry.space_group_name_H-M   'P 1'
#
loop_
_entity.id
_entity.type
_entity.pdbx_description
1 polymer ?
#
loop_
_entity_poly.entity_id
_entity_poly.type
_entity_poly.pdbx_seq_one_letter_code
_entity_poly.pdbx_strand_id
1 'polypeptide(L)'
;MASSPLSHPPRQLQVGNMASSPSSHPPRQLQVGNMASSMGGPVSVESRLSQQLASMVAEADNLRHICASQQREIRDLRAYKEWSELQIEQARNLQSNVERIVDDKSNEVLGANVLANSWKTDCQVFKDALGEARNEIDSLNKTQAAAQKENQELHGQLLRHKQHINKLVALVYNKTRVNRICGTAIRAAYKLMPGMGEQETFKRLLERADRATREQMIEQEVREVLKGAGIEVSAAHLRALMRLSGPAAPATAQAGEAKAESGNKNDTG
;
A
#
# COMPACT_ATOMS: atom_id res chain seq x y z
N MET A 1 -13.87 16.70 -20.87
CA MET A 1 -13.48 15.60 -21.78
C MET A 1 -13.95 14.32 -21.13
N ALA A 2 -15.14 13.82 -21.52
CA ALA A 2 -15.33 12.68 -22.44
C ALA A 2 -14.88 11.35 -21.76
N SER A 3 -15.68 10.31 -21.54
CA SER A 3 -17.02 9.92 -22.00
C SER A 3 -17.58 8.82 -21.06
N SER A 4 -18.91 8.73 -20.95
CA SER A 4 -19.67 7.71 -20.22
C SER A 4 -19.44 6.28 -20.74
N PRO A 5 -19.55 5.22 -19.92
CA PRO A 5 -19.82 3.88 -20.41
C PRO A 5 -21.33 3.64 -20.47
N LEU A 6 -21.79 3.29 -21.68
CA LEU A 6 -23.15 2.91 -22.03
C LEU A 6 -23.61 1.68 -21.22
N SER A 7 -24.72 1.82 -20.51
CA SER A 7 -25.52 0.68 -20.06
C SER A 7 -26.37 0.20 -21.25
N HIS A 8 -26.06 -0.98 -21.78
CA HIS A 8 -26.96 -1.67 -22.69
C HIS A 8 -27.81 -2.65 -21.87
N PRO A 9 -29.15 -2.58 -21.94
CA PRO A 9 -29.99 -3.61 -21.36
C PRO A 9 -29.84 -4.93 -22.15
N PRO A 10 -30.17 -6.09 -21.54
CA PRO A 10 -30.07 -7.37 -22.21
C PRO A 10 -30.97 -7.39 -23.46
N ARG A 11 -30.38 -7.75 -24.61
CA ARG A 11 -31.13 -8.06 -25.82
C ARG A 11 -32.10 -9.20 -25.51
N GLN A 12 -33.38 -8.89 -25.43
CA GLN A 12 -34.41 -9.92 -25.50
C GLN A 12 -34.31 -10.55 -26.90
N LEU A 13 -34.07 -11.87 -26.93
CA LEU A 13 -34.20 -12.66 -28.14
C LEU A 13 -35.67 -12.67 -28.55
N GLN A 14 -35.98 -11.85 -29.54
CA GLN A 14 -37.23 -11.92 -30.27
C GLN A 14 -37.21 -13.22 -31.09
N VAL A 15 -37.89 -14.25 -30.58
CA VAL A 15 -38.15 -15.49 -31.31
C VAL A 15 -39.10 -15.14 -32.45
N GLY A 16 -38.54 -14.94 -33.64
CA GLY A 16 -39.28 -14.76 -34.88
C GLY A 16 -39.96 -16.06 -35.30
N ASN A 17 -41.23 -15.94 -35.66
CA ASN A 17 -42.11 -16.97 -36.20
C ASN A 17 -41.46 -17.88 -37.25
N MET A 18 -41.72 -19.18 -37.14
CA MET A 18 -41.82 -20.10 -38.28
C MET A 18 -43.21 -20.71 -38.25
N ALA A 19 -44.11 -20.11 -39.02
CA ALA A 19 -45.39 -20.70 -39.36
C ALA A 19 -45.18 -21.88 -40.31
N SER A 20 -45.79 -23.03 -40.02
CA SER A 20 -46.34 -23.90 -41.05
C SER A 20 -47.44 -24.78 -40.45
N SER A 21 -48.65 -24.51 -40.88
CA SER A 21 -49.89 -25.21 -40.56
C SER A 21 -49.81 -26.72 -40.80
N PRO A 22 -50.37 -27.58 -39.93
CA PRO A 22 -50.85 -28.87 -40.36
C PRO A 22 -52.27 -28.71 -40.92
N SER A 23 -52.42 -29.17 -42.16
CA SER A 23 -53.64 -29.18 -42.94
C SER A 23 -54.85 -29.64 -42.14
N SER A 24 -55.86 -28.78 -42.06
CA SER A 24 -57.25 -29.17 -41.85
C SER A 24 -57.75 -29.91 -43.09
N HIS A 25 -57.54 -31.22 -43.17
CA HIS A 25 -58.35 -32.05 -44.06
C HIS A 25 -59.63 -32.44 -43.30
N PRO A 26 -60.82 -31.96 -43.72
CA PRO A 26 -62.06 -32.47 -43.16
C PRO A 26 -62.21 -33.95 -43.55
N PRO A 27 -62.89 -34.78 -42.75
CA PRO A 27 -63.20 -36.15 -43.15
C PRO A 27 -64.00 -36.10 -44.46
N ARG A 28 -63.50 -36.74 -45.52
CA ARG A 28 -64.26 -36.91 -46.76
C ARG A 28 -65.54 -37.67 -46.41
N GLN A 29 -66.66 -36.97 -46.46
CA GLN A 29 -67.98 -37.59 -46.44
C GLN A 29 -68.04 -38.62 -47.57
N LEU A 30 -68.35 -39.86 -47.22
CA LEU A 30 -68.76 -40.88 -48.17
C LEU A 30 -70.07 -40.42 -48.82
N GLN A 31 -69.97 -39.79 -49.98
CA GLN A 31 -71.09 -39.51 -50.84
C GLN A 31 -71.50 -40.82 -51.53
N VAL A 32 -72.39 -41.57 -50.89
CA VAL A 32 -73.09 -42.68 -51.53
C VAL A 32 -74.06 -42.06 -52.54
N GLY A 33 -73.64 -42.03 -53.81
CA GLY A 33 -74.46 -41.58 -54.92
C GLY A 33 -75.59 -42.57 -55.21
N ASN A 34 -76.81 -42.05 -55.21
CA ASN A 34 -78.05 -42.68 -55.66
C ASN A 34 -77.91 -43.40 -57.01
N MET A 35 -78.59 -44.55 -57.16
CA MET A 35 -79.19 -44.92 -58.44
C MET A 35 -80.66 -45.28 -58.24
N ALA A 36 -81.52 -44.31 -58.52
CA ALA A 36 -82.89 -44.58 -58.92
C ALA A 36 -82.88 -45.02 -60.39
N SER A 37 -83.55 -46.13 -60.70
CA SER A 37 -84.09 -46.50 -62.01
C SER A 37 -85.03 -47.69 -61.79
N SER A 38 -86.35 -47.51 -61.91
CA SER A 38 -87.09 -47.51 -63.18
C SER A 38 -87.49 -48.92 -63.60
N MET A 39 -88.79 -49.19 -63.53
CA MET A 39 -89.61 -50.04 -64.43
C MET A 39 -88.86 -50.93 -65.44
N GLY A 40 -89.03 -52.25 -65.36
CA GLY A 40 -88.81 -53.15 -66.51
C GLY A 40 -88.43 -54.60 -66.20
N GLY A 41 -89.37 -55.54 -66.47
CA GLY A 41 -89.13 -56.95 -66.87
C GLY A 41 -88.38 -57.92 -65.91
N PRO A 42 -88.52 -59.25 -66.09
CA PRO A 42 -87.73 -60.22 -65.34
C PRO A 42 -86.26 -60.16 -65.76
N VAL A 43 -85.44 -59.50 -64.93
CA VAL A 43 -83.97 -59.43 -65.12
C VAL A 43 -83.36 -60.83 -64.94
N SER A 44 -82.53 -61.29 -65.90
CA SER A 44 -81.90 -62.61 -65.83
C SER A 44 -80.89 -62.69 -64.66
N VAL A 45 -80.72 -63.88 -64.07
CA VAL A 45 -79.78 -64.13 -62.97
C VAL A 45 -78.35 -63.70 -63.31
N GLU A 46 -77.99 -63.82 -64.58
CA GLU A 46 -76.68 -63.48 -65.13
C GLU A 46 -76.37 -61.97 -65.07
N SER A 47 -77.37 -61.10 -65.23
CA SER A 47 -77.15 -59.64 -65.12
C SER A 47 -76.96 -59.20 -63.66
N ARG A 48 -77.66 -59.84 -62.70
CA ARG A 48 -77.48 -59.57 -61.26
C ARG A 48 -76.10 -59.99 -60.77
N LEU A 49 -75.63 -61.16 -61.19
CA LEU A 49 -74.28 -61.63 -60.87
C LEU A 49 -73.22 -60.72 -61.49
N SER A 50 -73.41 -60.28 -62.74
CA SER A 50 -72.50 -59.34 -63.40
C SER A 50 -72.45 -57.99 -62.68
N GLN A 51 -73.58 -57.47 -62.21
CA GLN A 51 -73.64 -56.23 -61.45
C GLN A 51 -72.98 -56.35 -60.07
N GLN A 52 -73.19 -57.47 -59.37
CA GLN A 52 -72.51 -57.75 -58.10
C GLN A 52 -71.00 -57.90 -58.28
N LEU A 53 -70.55 -58.59 -59.32
CA LEU A 53 -69.13 -58.74 -59.65
C LEU A 53 -68.50 -57.36 -59.95
N ALA A 54 -69.15 -56.53 -60.77
CA ALA A 54 -68.67 -55.18 -61.06
C ALA A 54 -68.57 -54.30 -59.80
N SER A 55 -69.55 -54.41 -58.88
CA SER A 55 -69.52 -53.70 -57.59
C SER A 55 -68.36 -54.19 -56.72
N MET A 56 -68.14 -55.50 -56.61
CA MET A 56 -67.04 -56.05 -55.81
C MET A 56 -65.67 -55.68 -56.40
N VAL A 57 -65.53 -55.66 -57.73
CA VAL A 57 -64.31 -55.22 -58.40
C VAL A 57 -64.04 -53.74 -58.12
N ALA A 58 -65.06 -52.87 -58.24
CA ALA A 58 -64.93 -51.45 -57.93
C ALA A 58 -64.56 -51.20 -56.45
N GLU A 59 -65.14 -51.97 -55.53
CA GLU A 59 -64.80 -51.90 -54.11
C GLU A 59 -63.36 -52.38 -53.84
N ALA A 60 -62.94 -53.48 -54.47
CA ALA A 60 -61.57 -53.98 -54.39
C ALA A 60 -60.55 -52.95 -54.91
N ASP A 61 -60.85 -52.26 -56.01
CA ASP A 61 -59.99 -51.21 -56.55
C ASP A 61 -59.96 -49.97 -55.65
N ASN A 62 -61.08 -49.57 -55.06
CA ASN A 62 -61.12 -48.49 -54.08
C ASN A 62 -60.27 -48.83 -52.84
N LEU A 63 -60.39 -50.05 -52.31
CA LEU A 63 -59.56 -50.51 -51.18
C LEU A 63 -58.08 -50.53 -51.55
N ARG A 64 -57.70 -50.97 -52.75
CA ARG A 64 -56.31 -50.91 -53.24
C ARG A 64 -55.80 -49.47 -53.28
N HIS A 65 -56.60 -48.53 -53.76
CA HIS A 65 -56.24 -47.11 -53.77
C HIS A 65 -56.05 -46.55 -52.36
N ILE A 66 -56.94 -46.90 -51.42
CA ILE A 66 -56.82 -46.51 -50.01
C ILE A 66 -55.53 -47.09 -49.40
N CYS A 67 -55.25 -48.38 -49.60
CA CYS A 67 -54.03 -49.02 -49.13
C CYS A 67 -52.78 -48.35 -49.71
N ALA A 68 -52.75 -48.04 -51.00
CA ALA A 68 -51.63 -47.35 -51.64
C ALA A 68 -51.46 -45.90 -51.12
N SER A 69 -52.55 -45.23 -50.74
CA SER A 69 -52.51 -43.92 -50.10
C SER A 69 -51.95 -44.00 -48.69
N GLN A 70 -52.46 -44.90 -47.86
CA GLN A 70 -51.98 -45.12 -46.49
C GLN A 70 -50.52 -45.57 -46.46
N GLN A 71 -50.08 -46.39 -47.42
CA GLN A 71 -48.67 -46.78 -47.55
C GLN A 71 -47.75 -45.61 -47.93
N ARG A 72 -48.25 -44.58 -48.62
CA ARG A 72 -47.50 -43.34 -48.85
C ARG A 72 -47.41 -42.53 -47.57
N GLU A 73 -48.54 -42.30 -46.90
CA GLU A 73 -48.59 -41.58 -45.62
C GLU A 73 -47.69 -42.22 -44.56
N ILE A 74 -47.70 -43.55 -44.42
CA ILE A 74 -46.81 -44.27 -43.50
C ILE A 74 -45.33 -44.04 -43.84
N ARG A 75 -44.97 -43.99 -45.13
CA ARG A 75 -43.59 -43.70 -45.55
C ARG A 75 -43.20 -42.27 -45.22
N ASP A 76 -44.08 -41.31 -45.49
CA ASP A 76 -43.84 -39.90 -45.21
C ASP A 76 -43.71 -39.64 -43.69
N LEU A 77 -44.57 -40.27 -42.88
CA LEU A 77 -44.49 -40.21 -41.42
C LEU A 77 -43.22 -40.85 -40.87
N ARG A 78 -42.72 -41.93 -41.47
CA ARG A 78 -41.42 -42.54 -41.09
C ARG A 78 -40.26 -41.61 -41.42
N ALA A 79 -40.24 -41.02 -42.62
CA ALA A 79 -39.21 -40.05 -43.00
C ALA A 79 -39.23 -38.82 -42.08
N TYR A 80 -40.41 -38.32 -41.74
CA TYR A 80 -40.56 -37.22 -40.77
C TYR A 80 -40.06 -37.61 -39.38
N LYS A 81 -40.40 -38.82 -38.90
CA LYS A 81 -39.91 -39.35 -37.63
C LYS A 81 -38.38 -39.37 -37.60
N GLU A 82 -37.74 -39.98 -38.60
CA GLU A 82 -36.26 -40.06 -38.70
C GLU A 82 -35.63 -38.65 -38.72
N TRP A 83 -36.19 -37.73 -39.50
CA TRP A 83 -35.74 -36.35 -39.53
C TRP A 83 -35.87 -35.65 -38.17
N SER A 84 -37.01 -35.82 -37.49
CA SER A 84 -37.23 -35.22 -36.17
C SER A 84 -36.31 -35.82 -35.08
N GLU A 85 -36.03 -37.12 -35.13
CA GLU A 85 -35.09 -37.79 -34.23
C GLU A 85 -33.67 -37.24 -34.41
N LEU A 86 -33.25 -36.99 -35.65
CA LEU A 86 -31.97 -36.33 -35.94
C LEU A 86 -31.91 -34.91 -35.38
N GLN A 87 -33.00 -34.13 -35.51
CA GLN A 87 -33.06 -32.77 -34.95
C GLN A 87 -33.02 -32.77 -33.42
N ILE A 88 -33.71 -33.71 -32.76
CA ILE A 88 -33.66 -33.90 -31.30
C ILE A 88 -32.24 -34.22 -30.86
N GLU A 89 -31.54 -35.09 -31.59
CA GLU A 89 -30.17 -35.46 -31.27
C GLU A 89 -29.20 -34.28 -31.45
N GLN A 90 -29.34 -33.49 -32.50
CA GLN A 90 -28.57 -32.26 -32.69
C GLN A 90 -28.81 -31.26 -31.54
N ALA A 91 -30.06 -31.08 -31.12
CA ALA A 91 -30.42 -30.20 -30.01
C ALA A 91 -29.80 -30.68 -28.68
N ARG A 92 -29.81 -31.99 -28.39
CA ARG A 92 -29.17 -32.57 -27.19
C ARG A 92 -27.67 -32.36 -27.19
N ASN A 93 -27.01 -32.54 -28.33
CA ASN A 93 -25.57 -32.31 -28.44
C ASN A 93 -25.21 -30.82 -28.23
N LEU A 94 -26.01 -29.90 -28.78
CA LEU A 94 -25.85 -28.47 -28.52
C LEU A 94 -26.07 -28.14 -27.04
N GLN A 95 -27.10 -28.69 -26.41
CA GLN A 95 -27.36 -28.50 -25.00
C GLN A 95 -26.18 -28.96 -24.14
N SER A 96 -25.68 -30.17 -24.36
CA SER A 96 -24.53 -30.71 -23.61
C SER A 96 -23.27 -29.85 -23.78
N ASN A 97 -23.03 -29.35 -25.00
CA ASN A 97 -21.90 -28.44 -25.24
C ASN A 97 -22.04 -27.11 -24.50
N VAL A 98 -23.25 -26.54 -24.47
CA VAL A 98 -23.51 -25.28 -23.75
C VAL A 98 -23.35 -25.49 -22.24
N GLU A 99 -23.89 -26.57 -21.68
CA GLU A 99 -23.74 -26.91 -20.26
C GLU A 99 -22.26 -26.99 -19.86
N ARG A 100 -21.44 -27.70 -20.65
CA ARG A 100 -19.98 -27.78 -20.41
C ARG A 100 -19.30 -26.41 -20.44
N ILE A 101 -19.64 -25.56 -21.42
CA ILE A 101 -19.07 -24.21 -21.53
C ILE A 101 -19.47 -23.35 -20.32
N VAL A 102 -20.73 -23.45 -19.87
CA VAL A 102 -21.22 -22.72 -18.70
C VAL A 102 -20.47 -23.15 -17.44
N ASP A 103 -20.24 -24.45 -17.26
CA ASP A 103 -19.49 -24.97 -16.12
C ASP A 103 -18.03 -24.51 -16.14
N ASP A 104 -17.36 -24.59 -17.30
CA ASP A 104 -15.98 -24.11 -17.48
C ASP A 104 -15.89 -22.61 -17.14
N LYS A 105 -16.83 -21.80 -17.63
CA LYS A 105 -16.87 -20.35 -17.35
C LYS A 105 -17.24 -20.03 -15.90
N SER A 106 -18.10 -20.82 -15.27
CA SER A 106 -18.41 -20.69 -13.84
C SER A 106 -17.15 -20.89 -13.01
N ASN A 107 -16.34 -21.90 -13.32
CA ASN A 107 -15.07 -22.15 -12.65
C ASN A 107 -14.05 -21.02 -12.87
N GLU A 108 -13.94 -20.47 -14.09
CA GLU A 108 -13.10 -19.30 -14.36
C GLU A 108 -13.54 -18.08 -13.53
N VAL A 109 -14.85 -17.81 -13.43
CA VAL A 109 -15.40 -16.70 -12.65
C VAL A 109 -15.13 -16.88 -11.15
N LEU A 110 -15.27 -18.11 -10.64
CA LEU A 110 -14.92 -18.42 -9.24
C LEU A 110 -13.43 -18.18 -8.98
N GLY A 111 -12.55 -18.63 -9.87
CA GLY A 111 -11.10 -18.39 -9.77
C GLY A 111 -10.76 -16.89 -9.77
N ALA A 112 -11.36 -16.12 -10.69
CA ALA A 112 -11.19 -14.67 -10.74
C ALA A 112 -11.69 -13.98 -9.46
N ASN A 113 -12.80 -14.45 -8.89
CA ASN A 113 -13.34 -13.89 -7.65
C ASN A 113 -12.41 -14.14 -6.45
N VAL A 114 -11.80 -15.33 -6.34
CA VAL A 114 -10.80 -15.63 -5.31
C VAL A 114 -9.62 -14.67 -5.41
N LEU A 115 -9.08 -14.47 -6.61
CA LEU A 115 -7.97 -13.53 -6.84
C LEU A 115 -8.35 -12.08 -6.51
N ALA A 116 -9.54 -11.64 -6.92
CA ALA A 116 -10.03 -10.29 -6.62
C ALA A 116 -10.17 -10.06 -5.11
N ASN A 117 -10.65 -11.05 -4.36
CA ASN A 117 -10.72 -10.97 -2.91
C ASN A 117 -9.33 -10.93 -2.27
N SER A 118 -8.37 -11.74 -2.75
CA SER A 118 -6.97 -11.69 -2.29
C SER A 118 -6.37 -10.30 -2.50
N TRP A 119 -6.50 -9.73 -3.69
CA TRP A 119 -5.98 -8.39 -3.99
C TRP A 119 -6.66 -7.31 -3.15
N LYS A 120 -7.95 -7.46 -2.85
CA LYS A 120 -8.66 -6.53 -1.98
C LYS A 120 -8.09 -6.56 -0.56
N THR A 121 -7.81 -7.74 -0.02
CA THR A 121 -7.12 -7.87 1.28
C THR A 121 -5.72 -7.28 1.25
N ASP A 122 -4.93 -7.57 0.22
CA ASP A 122 -3.56 -7.04 0.09
C ASP A 122 -3.55 -5.51 0.02
N CYS A 123 -4.45 -4.92 -0.79
CA CYS A 123 -4.63 -3.47 -0.87
C CYS A 123 -4.97 -2.86 0.49
N GLN A 124 -5.80 -3.53 1.28
CA GLN A 124 -6.17 -3.05 2.62
C GLN A 124 -4.97 -3.10 3.57
N VAL A 125 -4.21 -4.20 3.57
CA VAL A 125 -2.97 -4.32 4.37
C VAL A 125 -1.97 -3.23 4.01
N PHE A 126 -1.74 -2.98 2.72
CA PHE A 126 -0.83 -1.90 2.30
C PHE A 126 -1.32 -0.52 2.69
N LYS A 127 -2.64 -0.28 2.63
CA LYS A 127 -3.22 0.99 3.06
C LYS A 127 -3.01 1.24 4.56
N ASP A 128 -3.17 0.21 5.38
CA ASP A 128 -2.99 0.29 6.83
C ASP A 128 -1.50 0.51 7.17
N ALA A 129 -0.59 -0.24 6.54
CA ALA A 129 0.86 -0.07 6.69
C ALA A 129 1.33 1.34 6.25
N LEU A 130 0.78 1.89 5.16
CA LEU A 130 1.07 3.26 4.75
C LEU A 130 0.53 4.30 5.75
N GLY A 131 -0.58 4.01 6.40
CA GLY A 131 -1.12 4.83 7.49
C GLY A 131 -0.19 4.86 8.70
N GLU A 132 0.29 3.69 9.11
CA GLU A 132 1.25 3.55 10.22
C GLU A 132 2.57 4.27 9.92
N ALA A 133 3.15 4.07 8.73
CA ALA A 133 4.38 4.74 8.33
C ALA A 133 4.26 6.27 8.31
N ARG A 134 3.09 6.81 7.91
CA ARG A 134 2.82 8.26 7.96
C ARG A 134 2.78 8.77 9.41
N ASN A 135 2.11 8.04 10.30
CA ASN A 135 2.07 8.40 11.72
C ASN A 135 3.47 8.37 12.35
N GLU A 136 4.30 7.40 11.99
CA GLU A 136 5.69 7.31 12.43
C GLU A 136 6.51 8.51 11.94
N ILE A 137 6.43 8.84 10.64
CA ILE A 137 7.08 10.03 10.06
C ILE A 137 6.66 11.32 10.79
N ASP A 138 5.37 11.49 11.07
CA ASP A 138 4.87 12.66 11.79
C ASP A 138 5.40 12.73 13.22
N SER A 139 5.53 11.58 13.89
CA SER A 139 6.13 11.51 15.23
C SER A 139 7.62 11.85 15.19
N LEU A 140 8.36 11.31 14.23
CA LEU A 140 9.79 11.58 14.04
C LEU A 140 10.03 13.05 13.72
N ASN A 141 9.24 13.66 12.84
CA ASN A 141 9.33 15.09 12.52
C ASN A 141 9.12 15.97 13.77
N LYS A 142 8.18 15.62 14.65
CA LYS A 142 7.97 16.33 15.93
C LYS A 142 9.20 16.21 16.83
N THR A 143 9.77 15.02 16.96
CA THR A 143 10.99 14.81 17.77
C THR A 143 12.19 15.54 17.20
N GLN A 144 12.36 15.54 15.86
CA GLN A 144 13.42 16.27 15.18
C GLN A 144 13.30 17.78 15.40
N ALA A 145 12.08 18.33 15.28
CA ALA A 145 11.84 19.75 15.52
C ALA A 145 12.16 20.15 16.98
N ALA A 146 11.80 19.30 17.95
CA ALA A 146 12.13 19.53 19.36
C ALA A 146 13.64 19.52 19.61
N ALA A 147 14.35 18.49 19.10
CA ALA A 147 15.80 18.39 19.22
C ALA A 147 16.53 19.54 18.52
N GLN A 148 16.02 20.01 17.38
CA GLN A 148 16.59 21.14 16.67
C GLN A 148 16.45 22.45 17.46
N LYS A 149 15.31 22.66 18.13
CA LYS A 149 15.10 23.80 19.02
C LYS A 149 16.05 23.77 20.22
N GLU A 150 16.22 22.59 20.84
CA GLU A 150 17.16 22.41 21.96
C GLU A 150 18.60 22.70 21.54
N ASN A 151 19.03 22.19 20.38
CA ASN A 151 20.36 22.47 19.83
C ASN A 151 20.58 23.97 19.56
N GLN A 152 19.58 24.67 19.05
CA GLN A 152 19.66 26.13 18.86
C GLN A 152 19.82 26.87 20.19
N GLU A 153 19.11 26.44 21.23
CA GLU A 153 19.22 27.03 22.57
C GLU A 153 20.61 26.78 23.17
N LEU A 154 21.10 25.54 23.13
CA LEU A 154 22.44 25.17 23.61
C LEU A 154 23.52 25.93 22.86
N HIS A 155 23.40 26.08 21.53
CA HIS A 155 24.33 26.87 20.74
C HIS A 155 24.35 28.34 21.20
N GLY A 156 23.17 28.93 21.47
CA GLY A 156 23.05 30.28 22.00
C GLY A 156 23.65 30.44 23.41
N GLN A 157 23.54 29.43 24.27
CA GLN A 157 24.19 29.42 25.59
C GLN A 157 25.72 29.31 25.46
N LEU A 158 26.22 28.43 24.59
CA LEU A 158 27.65 28.24 24.35
C LEU A 158 28.30 29.52 23.81
N LEU A 159 27.62 30.22 22.89
CA LEU A 159 28.10 31.50 22.37
C LEU A 159 28.22 32.56 23.46
N ARG A 160 27.22 32.64 24.37
CA ARG A 160 27.27 33.52 25.55
C ARG A 160 28.45 33.16 26.45
N HIS A 161 28.62 31.89 26.81
CA HIS A 161 29.76 31.45 27.62
C HIS A 161 31.10 31.77 26.97
N LYS A 162 31.24 31.56 25.65
CA LYS A 162 32.44 31.93 24.90
C LYS A 162 32.74 33.43 25.00
N GLN A 163 31.72 34.30 24.89
CA GLN A 163 31.90 35.74 25.05
C GLN A 163 32.32 36.11 26.48
N HIS A 164 31.73 35.49 27.51
CA HIS A 164 32.14 35.70 28.90
C HIS A 164 33.59 35.28 29.15
N ILE A 165 34.00 34.11 28.65
CA ILE A 165 35.38 33.62 28.74
C ILE A 165 36.33 34.61 28.06
N ASN A 166 36.01 35.07 26.85
CA ASN A 166 36.85 36.04 26.14
C ASN A 166 37.01 37.36 26.91
N LYS A 167 35.95 37.85 27.56
CA LYS A 167 36.03 39.04 28.44
C LYS A 167 36.95 38.80 29.64
N LEU A 168 36.82 37.64 30.30
CA LEU A 168 37.67 37.26 31.43
C LEU A 168 39.14 37.14 31.02
N VAL A 169 39.41 36.50 29.88
CA VAL A 169 40.75 36.38 29.30
C VAL A 169 41.35 37.77 29.07
N ALA A 170 40.62 38.69 28.44
CA ALA A 170 41.10 40.06 28.22
C ALA A 170 41.40 40.81 29.53
N LEU A 171 40.55 40.68 30.54
CA LEU A 171 40.77 41.28 31.86
C LEU A 171 42.02 40.73 32.54
N VAL A 172 42.20 39.39 32.53
CA VAL A 172 43.39 38.74 33.09
C VAL A 172 44.66 39.20 32.36
N TYR A 173 44.66 39.20 31.02
CA TYR A 173 45.80 39.69 30.24
C TYR A 173 46.17 41.14 30.59
N ASN A 174 45.19 42.04 30.67
CA ASN A 174 45.43 43.44 31.05
C ASN A 174 46.02 43.55 32.46
N LYS A 175 45.48 42.80 33.41
CA LYS A 175 45.96 42.80 34.79
C LYS A 175 47.37 42.25 34.92
N THR A 176 47.67 41.14 34.26
CA THR A 176 49.03 40.59 34.19
C THR A 176 50.02 41.57 33.56
N ARG A 177 49.61 42.29 32.52
CA ARG A 177 50.42 43.34 31.88
C ARG A 177 50.72 44.49 32.84
N VAL A 178 49.70 45.04 33.50
CA VAL A 178 49.87 46.12 34.49
C VAL A 178 50.80 45.68 35.62
N ASN A 179 50.60 44.49 36.18
CA ASN A 179 51.48 43.95 37.23
C ASN A 179 52.94 43.82 36.76
N ARG A 180 53.19 43.39 35.52
CA ARG A 180 54.56 43.33 34.96
C ARG A 180 55.19 44.72 34.83
N ILE A 181 54.44 45.72 34.39
CA ILE A 181 54.92 47.11 34.28
C ILE A 181 55.25 47.66 35.68
N CYS A 182 54.32 47.53 36.63
CA CYS A 182 54.52 47.95 38.01
C CYS A 182 55.73 47.26 38.66
N GLY A 183 55.87 45.94 38.50
CA GLY A 183 57.03 45.20 39.02
C GLY A 183 58.36 45.66 38.40
N THR A 184 58.36 46.03 37.11
CA THR A 184 59.56 46.59 36.44
C THR A 184 59.88 47.99 36.94
N ALA A 185 58.87 48.85 37.13
CA ALA A 185 59.04 50.19 37.69
C ALA A 185 59.58 50.14 39.13
N ILE A 186 59.04 49.27 39.98
CA ILE A 186 59.52 49.04 41.34
C ILE A 186 60.98 48.58 41.34
N ARG A 187 61.35 47.62 40.47
CA ARG A 187 62.75 47.17 40.33
C ARG A 187 63.68 48.26 39.83
N ALA A 188 63.22 49.15 38.95
CA ALA A 188 64.01 50.29 38.47
C ALA A 188 64.19 51.35 39.57
N ALA A 189 63.13 51.69 40.31
CA ALA A 189 63.19 52.60 41.45
C ALA A 189 64.18 52.10 42.51
N TYR A 190 64.19 50.78 42.79
CA TYR A 190 65.15 50.17 43.70
C TYR A 190 66.62 50.41 43.31
N LYS A 191 66.94 50.42 42.01
CA LYS A 191 68.32 50.65 41.51
C LYS A 191 68.76 52.11 41.59
N LEU A 192 67.83 53.06 41.69
CA LEU A 192 68.10 54.50 41.64
C LEU A 192 68.20 55.15 43.03
N MET A 193 67.89 54.45 44.13
CA MET A 193 67.92 55.03 45.48
C MET A 193 69.28 54.87 46.18
N PRO A 194 69.85 55.94 46.81
CA PRO A 194 71.22 55.93 47.33
C PRO A 194 71.38 55.42 48.78
N GLY A 195 70.29 55.14 49.51
CA GLY A 195 70.34 54.81 50.95
C GLY A 195 69.99 53.34 51.28
N MET A 196 70.79 52.69 52.15
CA MET A 196 70.60 51.29 52.56
C MET A 196 69.26 51.03 53.29
N GLY A 197 68.73 52.00 54.06
CA GLY A 197 67.45 51.84 54.77
C GLY A 197 66.22 51.85 53.86
N GLU A 198 66.23 52.64 52.78
CA GLU A 198 65.12 52.72 51.82
C GLU A 198 65.11 51.51 50.86
N GLN A 199 66.30 50.97 50.55
CA GLN A 199 66.44 49.70 49.83
C GLN A 199 65.80 48.54 50.62
N GLU A 200 66.02 48.43 51.92
CA GLU A 200 65.50 47.31 52.71
C GLU A 200 63.96 47.29 52.81
N THR A 201 63.34 48.48 52.84
CA THR A 201 61.88 48.65 52.79
C THR A 201 61.31 48.29 51.42
N PHE A 202 61.99 48.68 50.33
CA PHE A 202 61.59 48.32 48.97
C PHE A 202 61.78 46.83 48.66
N LYS A 203 62.83 46.19 49.20
CA LYS A 203 63.04 44.75 49.07
C LYS A 203 61.90 43.97 49.75
N ARG A 204 61.45 44.42 50.93
CA ARG A 204 60.24 43.89 51.60
C ARG A 204 58.97 44.11 50.78
N LEU A 205 58.84 45.24 50.08
CA LEU A 205 57.73 45.54 49.18
C LEU A 205 57.75 44.68 47.91
N LEU A 206 58.92 44.44 47.31
CA LEU A 206 59.15 43.50 46.21
C LEU A 206 58.82 42.07 46.61
N GLU A 207 59.28 41.61 47.77
CA GLU A 207 58.94 40.29 48.29
C GLU A 207 57.46 40.17 48.67
N ARG A 208 56.79 41.26 49.05
CA ARG A 208 55.33 41.28 49.26
C ARG A 208 54.59 41.24 47.93
N ALA A 209 55.07 41.93 46.90
CA ALA A 209 54.50 41.91 45.56
C ALA A 209 54.68 40.53 44.90
N ASP A 210 55.84 39.90 45.04
CA ASP A 210 56.11 38.52 44.59
C ASP A 210 55.35 37.47 45.43
N ARG A 211 55.03 37.79 46.70
CA ARG A 211 54.09 36.98 47.52
C ARG A 211 52.61 37.26 47.22
N ALA A 212 52.26 38.42 46.65
CA ALA A 212 50.89 38.76 46.24
C ALA A 212 50.43 38.02 44.98
N THR A 213 51.35 37.37 44.27
CA THR A 213 51.08 36.32 43.29
C THR A 213 50.47 35.04 43.89
N ARG A 214 50.26 34.97 45.22
CA ARG A 214 49.56 33.86 45.87
C ARG A 214 48.06 33.91 45.57
N GLU A 215 47.60 32.78 45.03
CA GLU A 215 46.22 32.31 44.78
C GLU A 215 45.12 33.04 45.57
N GLN A 216 45.27 33.24 46.88
CA GLN A 216 44.28 33.88 47.75
C GLN A 216 43.97 35.35 47.42
N MET A 217 44.96 36.15 47.00
CA MET A 217 44.70 37.56 46.65
C MET A 217 44.05 37.68 45.26
N ILE A 218 44.43 36.79 44.34
CA ILE A 218 43.80 36.66 43.02
C ILE A 218 42.34 36.19 43.18
N GLU A 219 42.06 35.22 44.06
CA GLU A 219 40.68 34.80 44.36
C GLU A 219 39.82 35.94 44.91
N GLN A 220 40.38 36.75 45.80
CA GLN A 220 39.65 37.86 46.43
C GLN A 220 39.34 38.96 45.42
N GLU A 221 40.30 39.34 44.57
CA GLU A 221 40.06 40.33 43.51
C GLU A 221 39.15 39.82 42.39
N VAL A 222 39.29 38.55 41.97
CA VAL A 222 38.36 37.95 40.98
C VAL A 222 36.94 37.93 41.54
N ARG A 223 36.78 37.66 42.84
CA ARG A 223 35.48 37.70 43.51
C ARG A 223 34.89 39.11 43.57
N GLU A 224 35.67 40.13 43.90
CA GLU A 224 35.22 41.53 43.91
C GLU A 224 34.85 42.03 42.50
N VAL A 225 35.60 41.63 41.47
CA VAL A 225 35.30 41.99 40.07
C VAL A 225 34.05 41.28 39.56
N LEU A 226 33.86 39.99 39.88
CA LEU A 226 32.63 39.25 39.55
C LEU A 226 31.41 39.85 40.26
N LYS A 227 31.56 40.27 41.52
CA LYS A 227 30.53 40.98 42.29
C LYS A 227 30.19 42.34 41.66
N GLY A 228 31.19 43.10 41.21
CA GLY A 228 30.97 44.35 40.47
C GLY A 228 30.30 44.17 39.10
N ALA A 229 30.43 42.98 38.50
CA ALA A 229 29.73 42.60 37.27
C ALA A 229 28.33 41.99 37.51
N GLY A 230 27.87 41.91 38.77
CA GLY A 230 26.57 41.36 39.15
C GLY A 230 26.50 39.83 39.10
N ILE A 231 27.64 39.13 39.09
CA ILE A 231 27.70 37.66 39.00
C ILE A 231 28.15 37.11 40.36
N GLU A 232 27.22 36.55 41.13
CA GLU A 232 27.54 35.85 42.37
C GLU A 232 28.05 34.45 42.09
N VAL A 233 29.36 34.23 42.31
CA VAL A 233 29.99 32.91 42.16
C VAL A 233 30.42 32.42 43.54
N SER A 234 29.95 31.22 43.93
CA SER A 234 30.32 30.63 45.21
C SER A 234 31.83 30.35 45.28
N ALA A 235 32.41 30.41 46.48
CA ALA A 235 33.84 30.18 46.71
C ALA A 235 34.31 28.80 46.23
N ALA A 236 33.41 27.83 46.07
CA ALA A 236 33.69 26.51 45.53
C ALA A 236 33.80 26.53 43.99
N HIS A 237 32.90 27.26 43.30
CA HIS A 237 32.95 27.41 41.84
C HIS A 237 34.17 28.22 41.37
N LEU A 238 34.56 29.25 42.13
CA LEU A 238 35.73 30.08 41.83
C LEU A 238 37.04 29.26 41.96
N ARG A 239 37.13 28.40 42.97
CA ARG A 239 38.23 27.42 43.14
C ARG A 239 38.24 26.35 42.06
N ALA A 240 37.07 25.88 41.59
CA ALA A 240 36.98 24.93 40.47
C ALA A 240 37.46 25.55 39.14
N LEU A 241 37.09 26.81 38.86
CA LEU A 241 37.55 27.56 37.68
C LEU A 241 39.06 27.79 37.67
N MET A 242 39.66 28.10 38.83
CA MET A 242 41.12 28.27 38.95
C MET A 242 41.88 26.95 38.82
N ARG A 243 41.29 25.82 39.23
CA ARG A 243 41.88 24.48 39.01
C ARG A 243 41.85 24.03 37.55
N LEU A 244 40.86 24.47 36.78
CA LEU A 244 40.77 24.18 35.34
C LEU A 244 41.76 25.01 34.49
N SER A 245 42.37 26.06 35.05
CA SER A 245 43.34 26.93 34.37
C SER A 245 44.81 26.71 34.78
N GLY A 246 45.08 25.80 35.72
CA GLY A 246 46.44 25.34 36.02
C GLY A 246 46.99 24.47 34.87
N PRO A 247 48.33 24.41 34.68
CA PRO A 247 48.91 23.49 33.71
C PRO A 247 48.48 22.07 34.04
N ALA A 248 47.92 21.37 33.06
CA ALA A 248 47.54 19.98 33.16
C ALA A 248 48.70 19.18 33.77
N ALA A 249 48.45 18.53 34.90
CA ALA A 249 49.34 17.49 35.39
C ALA A 249 49.50 16.43 34.28
N PRO A 250 50.71 15.88 34.08
CA PRO A 250 50.94 14.89 33.04
C PRO A 250 49.99 13.72 33.26
N ALA A 251 49.27 13.35 32.21
CA ALA A 251 48.46 12.15 32.17
C ALA A 251 49.34 10.96 32.56
N THR A 252 49.14 10.44 33.78
CA THR A 252 49.57 9.09 34.12
C THR A 252 48.86 8.14 33.17
N ALA A 253 49.63 7.55 32.26
CA ALA A 253 49.24 6.41 31.47
C ALA A 253 48.71 5.31 32.40
N GLN A 254 47.41 5.05 32.34
CA GLN A 254 46.88 3.72 32.58
C GLN A 254 46.58 3.12 31.21
N ALA A 255 47.52 2.32 30.76
CA ALA A 255 47.33 1.34 29.72
C ALA A 255 46.43 0.21 30.23
N GLY A 256 45.60 -0.32 29.33
CA GLY A 256 45.16 -1.72 29.38
C GLY A 256 43.79 -1.95 30.02
N GLU A 257 42.75 -1.98 29.20
CA GLU A 257 41.98 -3.21 28.87
C GLU A 257 40.60 -2.82 28.33
N ALA A 258 40.49 -2.77 27.00
CA ALA A 258 39.19 -2.89 26.32
C ALA A 258 39.31 -4.07 25.35
N LYS A 259 38.67 -5.17 25.74
CA LYS A 259 38.42 -6.35 24.91
C LYS A 259 37.81 -5.92 23.57
N ALA A 260 38.48 -6.28 22.49
CA ALA A 260 37.84 -6.48 21.21
C ALA A 260 37.09 -7.82 21.28
N GLU A 261 35.77 -7.79 21.37
CA GLU A 261 34.94 -8.94 21.01
C GLU A 261 34.43 -8.71 19.59
N SER A 262 34.93 -9.60 18.73
CA SER A 262 34.73 -9.70 17.30
C SER A 262 33.27 -9.85 16.95
N GLY A 263 32.84 -9.13 15.91
CA GLY A 263 31.69 -9.53 15.12
C GLY A 263 31.91 -10.92 14.54
N ASN A 264 30.89 -11.77 14.68
CA ASN A 264 30.72 -12.96 13.86
C ASN A 264 29.42 -12.79 13.07
N LYS A 265 29.58 -12.57 11.77
CA LYS A 265 28.55 -12.74 10.74
C LYS A 265 28.95 -13.97 9.93
N ASN A 266 27.93 -14.69 9.44
CA ASN A 266 27.90 -15.95 8.68
C ASN A 266 27.43 -17.11 9.58
N ASP A 267 26.43 -17.93 9.26
CA ASP A 267 25.85 -18.40 7.99
C ASP A 267 24.33 -18.65 8.20
N THR A 268 23.39 -18.30 7.32
CA THR A 268 22.91 -19.05 6.13
C THR A 268 22.97 -20.59 6.22
N GLY A 269 21.84 -21.15 6.65
CA GLY A 269 21.36 -22.51 6.41
C GLY A 269 19.85 -22.51 6.61
#